data_AF-A0A812RKZ6-F1
#
_entry.id   AF-A0A812RKZ6-F1
#
_cell.length_a   1.000
_cell.length_b   1.000
_cell.length_c   1.000
_cell.angle_alpha   90.00
_cell.angle_beta   90.00
_cell.angle_gamma   90.00
#
_symmetry.space_group_name_H-M   'P 1'
#
loop_
_entity.id
_entity.type
_entity.pdbx_description
1 polymer ?
#
loop_
_entity_poly.entity_id
_entity_poly.type
_entity_poly.pdbx_seq_one_letter_code
_entity_poly.pdbx_strand_id
1 'polypeptide(L)'
;MPIKLLAATLSACCVAIPVTFKVQEFSNLRMSGYTDTVFADFRGRPVAPGGPHLAGSFQGWDPTATALADADADGIYAITLDLPAASYEFKFINGSSMEDAEALPPRCSVGGDEESYFYGYGNWNAHRIIHIAENATSAEVHFCFQECQPCDALALCIWVLTLADFHL
;
A
#
# COMPACT_ATOMS: atom_id res chain seq x y z
N MET A 1 -39.36 37.66 4.70
CA MET A 1 -38.74 36.68 5.63
C MET A 1 -39.20 35.29 5.20
N PRO A 2 -38.25 34.39 4.89
CA PRO A 2 -38.35 33.05 5.47
C PRO A 2 -37.03 32.58 6.09
N ILE A 3 -37.22 31.64 7.01
CA ILE A 3 -36.27 31.02 7.92
C ILE A 3 -35.24 30.20 7.13
N LYS A 4 -33.95 30.44 7.40
CA LYS A 4 -32.85 29.57 6.94
C LYS A 4 -33.01 28.20 7.60
N LEU A 5 -33.23 27.16 6.79
CA LEU A 5 -33.03 25.78 7.22
C LEU A 5 -31.57 25.42 6.92
N LEU A 6 -30.72 25.49 7.94
CA LEU A 6 -29.37 24.94 7.87
C LEU A 6 -29.50 23.41 7.91
N ALA A 7 -29.48 22.76 6.75
CA ALA A 7 -29.27 21.32 6.68
C ALA A 7 -27.77 21.07 6.66
N ALA A 8 -27.17 20.92 7.85
CA ALA A 8 -25.89 20.23 7.97
C ALA A 8 -26.20 18.73 7.83
N THR A 9 -26.04 18.18 6.63
CA THR A 9 -26.06 16.73 6.44
C THR A 9 -24.80 16.17 7.08
N LEU A 10 -24.99 15.47 8.20
CA LEU A 10 -23.96 14.68 8.87
C LEU A 10 -23.31 13.75 7.84
N SER A 11 -21.97 13.76 7.87
CA SER A 11 -21.05 12.96 7.07
C SER A 11 -21.55 11.53 6.85
N ALA A 12 -22.00 11.26 5.62
CA ALA A 12 -22.01 9.91 5.08
C ALA A 12 -20.59 9.59 4.60
N CYS A 13 -19.69 9.28 5.54
CA CYS A 13 -18.32 8.83 5.26
C CYS A 13 -18.26 7.47 4.53
N CYS A 14 -19.41 6.90 4.13
CA CYS A 14 -19.53 5.64 3.41
C CYS A 14 -20.63 5.73 2.34
N VAL A 15 -20.43 6.48 1.24
CA VAL A 15 -21.19 6.21 0.01
C VAL A 15 -20.29 6.42 -1.21
N ALA A 16 -20.02 5.30 -1.89
CA ALA A 16 -19.64 5.16 -3.29
C ALA A 16 -18.46 6.02 -3.76
N ILE A 17 -17.25 5.44 -3.70
CA ILE A 17 -16.26 5.74 -4.73
C ILE A 17 -16.83 5.20 -6.03
N PRO A 18 -17.14 6.01 -7.06
CA PRO A 18 -17.31 5.47 -8.39
C PRO A 18 -15.91 5.12 -8.87
N VAL A 19 -15.42 3.93 -8.50
CA VAL A 19 -14.29 3.32 -9.21
C VAL A 19 -14.84 3.08 -10.61
N THR A 20 -14.58 4.03 -11.51
CA THR A 20 -14.87 3.85 -12.92
C THR A 20 -13.83 2.86 -13.41
N PHE A 21 -14.13 1.56 -13.27
CA PHE A 21 -13.42 0.52 -13.99
C PHE A 21 -13.50 0.92 -15.46
N LYS A 22 -12.38 1.37 -16.03
CA LYS A 22 -12.26 1.44 -17.47
C LYS A 22 -12.30 0.00 -17.97
N VAL A 23 -13.48 -0.47 -18.34
CA VAL A 23 -13.63 -1.67 -19.17
C VAL A 23 -13.03 -1.30 -20.51
N GLN A 24 -11.75 -1.59 -20.70
CA GLN A 24 -11.12 -1.47 -22.01
C GLN A 24 -11.52 -2.71 -22.79
N GLU A 25 -12.34 -2.52 -23.82
CA GLU A 25 -12.69 -3.59 -24.76
C GLU A 25 -11.40 -4.09 -25.43
N PHE A 26 -10.92 -5.26 -25.00
CA PHE A 26 -9.88 -5.98 -25.71
C PHE A 26 -10.45 -7.29 -26.24
N SER A 27 -10.74 -7.25 -27.54
CA SER A 27 -10.99 -8.40 -28.37
C SER A 27 -9.86 -9.43 -28.25
N ASN A 28 -10.20 -10.62 -27.74
CA ASN A 28 -9.65 -11.93 -28.09
C ASN A 28 -8.13 -12.18 -28.06
N LEU A 29 -7.41 -11.63 -27.08
CA LEU A 29 -6.16 -12.21 -26.57
C LEU A 29 -6.17 -12.13 -25.03
N ARG A 30 -6.60 -13.18 -24.34
CA ARG A 30 -6.43 -13.28 -22.87
C ARG A 30 -4.96 -13.55 -22.57
N MET A 31 -4.19 -12.48 -22.34
CA MET A 31 -2.93 -12.59 -21.61
C MET A 31 -3.27 -12.71 -20.11
N SER A 32 -2.98 -13.87 -19.53
CA SER A 32 -3.00 -14.09 -18.09
C SER A 32 -1.74 -13.50 -17.48
N GLY A 33 -1.69 -12.16 -17.38
CA GLY A 33 -0.69 -11.44 -16.57
C GLY A 33 -1.47 -10.56 -15.60
N TYR A 34 -1.31 -10.79 -14.32
CA TYR A 34 -2.02 -10.08 -13.25
C TYR A 34 -0.99 -9.13 -12.64
N THR A 35 -0.95 -7.88 -13.13
CA THR A 35 0.04 -6.90 -12.66
C THR A 35 -0.51 -6.07 -11.53
N ASP A 36 0.05 -6.22 -10.34
CA ASP A 36 -0.24 -5.36 -9.19
C ASP A 36 0.97 -4.49 -8.87
N THR A 37 0.74 -3.19 -8.73
CA THR A 37 1.78 -2.22 -8.35
C THR A 37 1.73 -2.00 -6.85
N VAL A 38 2.83 -2.34 -6.18
CA VAL A 38 3.05 -2.14 -4.76
C VAL A 38 3.81 -0.84 -4.57
N PHE A 39 3.22 0.09 -3.82
CA PHE A 39 3.82 1.33 -3.37
C PHE A 39 4.16 1.24 -1.89
N ALA A 40 5.36 1.68 -1.53
CA ALA A 40 5.87 1.73 -0.17
C ALA A 40 6.39 3.13 0.13
N ASP A 41 5.71 3.82 1.03
CA ASP A 41 6.05 5.17 1.44
C ASP A 41 7.09 5.16 2.55
N PHE A 42 8.23 5.78 2.28
CA PHE A 42 9.36 5.93 3.19
C PHE A 42 9.58 7.37 3.63
N ARG A 43 8.71 8.33 3.25
CA ARG A 43 8.89 9.75 3.59
C ARG A 43 9.02 9.94 5.10
N GLY A 44 9.98 10.76 5.51
CA GLY A 44 10.30 10.99 6.92
C GLY A 44 11.09 9.85 7.60
N ARG A 45 11.51 8.82 6.87
CA ARG A 45 12.30 7.69 7.38
C ARG A 45 13.59 7.54 6.57
N PRO A 46 14.71 7.13 7.19
CA PRO A 46 15.94 6.88 6.45
C PRO A 46 15.80 5.63 5.59
N VAL A 47 16.24 5.72 4.33
CA VAL A 47 16.34 4.58 3.40
C VAL A 47 17.78 4.10 3.36
N ALA A 48 17.99 2.79 3.47
CA ALA A 48 19.30 2.18 3.40
C ALA A 48 19.93 2.31 2.00
N PRO A 49 21.27 2.29 1.89
CA PRO A 49 21.93 2.21 0.59
C PRO A 49 21.42 1.00 -0.20
N GLY A 50 21.03 1.21 -1.46
CA GLY A 50 20.43 0.17 -2.31
C GLY A 50 18.90 0.20 -2.38
N GLY A 51 18.24 0.99 -1.52
CA GLY A 51 16.78 1.14 -1.54
C GLY A 51 16.03 -0.01 -0.85
N PRO A 52 14.70 0.11 -0.75
CA PRO A 52 13.88 -0.91 -0.13
C PRO A 52 13.61 -2.08 -1.07
N HIS A 53 13.40 -3.25 -0.49
CA HIS A 53 13.05 -4.48 -1.19
C HIS A 53 11.78 -5.11 -0.61
N LEU A 54 11.20 -6.03 -1.37
CA LEU A 54 10.20 -6.98 -0.90
C LEU A 54 10.82 -8.37 -0.75
N ALA A 55 10.62 -8.97 0.41
CA ALA A 55 10.86 -10.39 0.63
C ALA A 55 9.53 -11.09 0.91
N GLY A 56 9.25 -12.19 0.23
CA GLY A 56 7.96 -12.86 0.38
C GLY A 56 7.89 -14.27 -0.18
N SER A 57 6.74 -14.90 0.06
CA SER A 57 6.48 -16.30 -0.32
C SER A 57 6.57 -16.55 -1.83
N PHE A 58 6.34 -15.51 -2.64
CA PHE A 58 6.41 -15.56 -4.10
C PHE A 58 7.83 -15.71 -4.67
N GLN A 59 8.86 -15.45 -3.87
CA GLN A 59 10.25 -15.50 -4.33
C GLN A 59 11.19 -16.25 -3.38
N GLY A 60 10.67 -16.83 -2.29
CA GLY A 60 11.45 -17.63 -1.35
C GLY A 60 12.09 -16.84 -0.21
N TRP A 61 11.54 -15.68 0.14
CA TRP A 61 12.04 -14.83 1.23
C TRP A 61 13.52 -14.43 1.08
N ASP A 62 13.97 -14.12 -0.14
CA ASP A 62 15.27 -13.47 -0.36
C ASP A 62 15.13 -11.95 -0.14
N PRO A 63 15.86 -11.37 0.84
CA PRO A 63 15.74 -9.97 1.21
C PRO A 63 16.20 -8.97 0.14
N THR A 64 16.82 -9.45 -0.94
CA THR A 64 17.41 -8.60 -1.99
C THR A 64 16.81 -8.82 -3.38
N ALA A 65 15.97 -9.85 -3.55
CA ALA A 65 15.54 -10.28 -4.88
C ALA A 65 14.54 -9.33 -5.58
N THR A 66 13.79 -8.53 -4.80
CA THR A 66 12.68 -7.72 -5.33
C THR A 66 12.84 -6.25 -4.93
N ALA A 67 13.71 -5.52 -5.62
CA ALA A 67 13.99 -4.10 -5.32
C ALA A 67 12.84 -3.18 -5.77
N LEU A 68 12.54 -2.16 -4.96
CA LEU A 68 11.60 -1.10 -5.33
C LEU A 68 12.36 0.12 -5.83
N ALA A 69 11.75 0.87 -6.74
CA ALA A 69 12.32 2.07 -7.32
C ALA A 69 11.54 3.31 -6.92
N ASP A 70 12.25 4.40 -6.62
CA ASP A 70 11.71 5.75 -6.45
C ASP A 70 12.12 6.57 -7.66
N ALA A 71 11.35 6.46 -8.74
CA ALA A 71 11.72 6.97 -10.06
C ALA A 71 11.52 8.49 -10.19
N ASP A 72 10.60 9.06 -9.41
CA ASP A 72 10.25 10.47 -9.36
C ASP A 72 10.83 11.21 -8.15
N ALA A 73 11.54 10.49 -7.26
CA ALA A 73 12.27 11.03 -6.12
C ALA A 73 11.35 11.74 -5.10
N ASP A 74 10.14 11.20 -4.91
CA ASP A 74 9.18 11.72 -3.94
C ASP A 74 9.23 10.97 -2.60
N GLY A 75 10.03 9.91 -2.50
CA GLY A 75 10.16 9.06 -1.33
C GLY A 75 9.11 7.95 -1.21
N ILE A 76 8.30 7.75 -2.26
CA ILE A 76 7.37 6.63 -2.43
C ILE A 76 7.99 5.66 -3.43
N TYR A 77 8.41 4.51 -2.92
CA TYR A 77 9.06 3.49 -3.71
C TYR A 77 8.01 2.54 -4.31
N ALA A 78 8.19 2.12 -5.56
CA ALA A 78 7.22 1.31 -6.27
C ALA A 78 7.84 0.10 -6.99
N ILE A 79 7.06 -0.96 -7.12
CA ILE A 79 7.34 -2.09 -8.02
C ILE A 79 6.04 -2.68 -8.56
N THR A 80 6.06 -3.14 -9.81
CA THR A 80 4.97 -3.93 -10.39
C THR A 80 5.34 -5.41 -10.36
N LEU A 81 4.49 -6.23 -9.74
CA LEU A 81 4.64 -7.68 -9.65
C LEU A 81 3.60 -8.34 -10.56
N ASP A 82 4.02 -9.36 -11.30
CA ASP A 82 3.11 -10.24 -12.05
C ASP A 82 2.93 -11.54 -11.25
N LEU A 83 1.85 -11.59 -10.44
CA LEU A 83 1.58 -12.69 -9.52
C LEU A 83 0.23 -13.33 -9.84
N PRO A 84 0.13 -14.66 -9.93
CA PRO A 84 -1.15 -15.34 -10.02
C PRO A 84 -2.11 -14.97 -8.88
N ALA A 85 -3.41 -15.13 -9.11
CA ALA A 85 -4.41 -14.94 -8.07
C ALA A 85 -4.18 -15.89 -6.89
N ALA A 86 -3.81 -15.33 -5.74
CA ALA A 86 -3.55 -16.02 -4.48
C ALA A 86 -3.37 -14.99 -3.35
N SER A 87 -3.10 -15.49 -2.15
CA SER A 87 -2.62 -14.66 -1.04
C SER A 87 -1.12 -14.89 -0.87
N TYR A 88 -0.36 -13.81 -0.78
CA TYR A 88 1.08 -13.86 -0.60
C TYR A 88 1.49 -13.18 0.69
N GLU A 89 2.42 -13.80 1.40
CA GLU A 89 3.04 -13.24 2.60
C GLU A 89 4.29 -12.48 2.20
N PHE A 90 4.53 -11.33 2.81
CA PHE A 90 5.71 -10.53 2.53
C PHE A 90 6.11 -9.59 3.68
N LYS A 91 7.32 -9.05 3.58
CA LYS A 91 7.87 -7.99 4.43
C LYS A 91 8.58 -6.96 3.55
N PHE A 92 8.53 -5.69 3.92
CA PHE A 92 9.49 -4.71 3.41
C PHE A 92 10.84 -4.86 4.08
N ILE A 93 11.91 -4.80 3.29
CA ILE A 93 13.30 -4.84 3.75
C ILE A 93 13.93 -3.47 3.46
N ASN A 94 14.47 -2.82 4.47
CA ASN A 94 15.19 -1.55 4.32
C ASN A 94 16.70 -1.77 4.51
N GLY A 95 17.30 -2.49 3.56
CA GLY A 95 18.67 -2.99 3.65
C GLY A 95 18.84 -4.22 2.78
N SER A 96 19.62 -5.19 3.26
CA SER A 96 19.98 -6.38 2.47
C SER A 96 19.84 -7.70 3.23
N SER A 97 19.37 -7.67 4.48
CA SER A 97 19.17 -8.86 5.28
C SER A 97 17.80 -8.89 5.95
N MET A 98 17.42 -10.04 6.51
CA MET A 98 16.13 -10.17 7.20
C MET A 98 16.09 -9.41 8.52
N GLU A 99 17.24 -9.10 9.10
CA GLU A 99 17.38 -8.21 10.25
C GLU A 99 16.98 -6.76 9.90
N ASP A 100 17.01 -6.38 8.61
CA ASP A 100 16.57 -5.08 8.11
C ASP A 100 15.06 -5.06 7.75
N ALA A 101 14.34 -6.14 8.07
CA ALA A 101 12.91 -6.21 7.84
C ALA A 101 12.15 -5.20 8.70
N GLU A 102 11.05 -4.69 8.15
CA GLU A 102 10.15 -3.81 8.89
C GLU A 102 9.64 -4.46 10.19
N ALA A 103 9.52 -3.64 11.23
CA ALA A 103 8.81 -3.99 12.45
C ALA A 103 7.40 -3.40 12.37
N LEU A 104 6.38 -4.28 12.39
CA LEU A 104 4.98 -3.87 12.32
C LEU A 104 4.26 -4.04 13.64
N PRO A 105 3.30 -3.15 13.95
CA PRO A 105 2.38 -3.40 15.04
C PRO A 105 1.55 -4.67 14.79
N PRO A 106 1.27 -5.50 15.81
CA PRO A 106 0.52 -6.76 15.66
C PRO A 106 -0.85 -6.60 15.01
N ARG A 107 -1.50 -5.44 15.20
CA ARG A 107 -2.81 -5.15 14.62
C ARG A 107 -2.83 -5.13 13.08
N CYS A 108 -1.68 -5.06 12.42
CA CYS A 108 -1.57 -5.06 10.96
C CYS A 108 -0.51 -6.02 10.42
N SER A 109 -0.05 -6.95 11.25
CA SER A 109 0.83 -8.03 10.84
C SER A 109 0.26 -9.37 11.28
N VAL A 110 0.35 -10.38 10.43
CA VAL A 110 0.08 -11.75 10.83
C VAL A 110 1.32 -12.33 11.49
N GLY A 111 1.16 -13.00 12.64
CA GLY A 111 2.27 -13.59 13.39
C GLY A 111 3.06 -12.61 14.26
N GLY A 112 2.66 -11.34 14.32
CA GLY A 112 3.27 -10.33 15.20
C GLY A 112 2.80 -10.41 16.66
N ASP A 113 3.65 -9.92 17.57
CA ASP A 113 3.37 -9.79 19.00
C ASP A 113 3.70 -8.38 19.50
N GLU A 114 2.98 -7.92 20.53
CA GLU A 114 3.08 -6.54 21.02
C GLU A 114 4.45 -6.25 21.64
N GLU A 115 5.09 -7.27 22.20
CA GLU A 115 6.36 -7.15 22.92
C GLU A 115 7.50 -6.84 21.94
N SER A 116 7.62 -7.64 20.88
CA SER A 116 8.63 -7.47 19.82
C SER A 116 8.49 -6.11 19.14
N TYR A 117 7.24 -5.69 18.85
CA TYR A 117 6.97 -4.36 18.31
C TYR A 117 7.39 -3.24 19.28
N PHE A 118 7.05 -3.35 20.58
CA PHE A 118 7.38 -2.34 21.60
C PHE A 118 8.89 -2.13 21.78
N TYR A 119 9.68 -3.20 21.69
CA TYR A 119 11.14 -3.12 21.79
C TYR A 119 11.85 -2.79 20.46
N GLY A 120 11.10 -2.63 19.37
CA GLY A 120 11.65 -2.26 18.06
C GLY A 120 12.48 -3.37 17.39
N TYR A 121 12.36 -4.61 17.87
CA TYR A 121 12.92 -5.77 17.19
C TYR A 121 11.86 -6.33 16.24
N GLY A 122 12.18 -6.43 14.95
CA GLY A 122 11.29 -7.08 14.00
C GLY A 122 10.97 -8.50 14.48
N ASN A 123 9.68 -8.85 14.56
CA ASN A 123 9.29 -10.23 14.80
C ASN A 123 9.47 -11.03 13.48
N TRP A 124 10.26 -12.11 13.55
CA TRP A 124 10.58 -12.97 12.40
C TRP A 124 9.34 -13.57 11.73
N ASN A 125 8.31 -13.87 12.51
CA ASN A 125 7.03 -14.39 12.04
C ASN A 125 6.06 -13.30 11.58
N ALA A 126 6.28 -12.03 11.91
CA ALA A 126 5.38 -10.93 11.59
C ALA A 126 5.44 -10.53 10.11
N HIS A 127 4.38 -10.73 9.33
CA HIS A 127 4.36 -10.40 7.91
C HIS A 127 3.07 -9.69 7.50
N ARG A 128 3.13 -9.05 6.34
CA ARG A 128 1.96 -8.52 5.63
C ARG A 128 1.40 -9.60 4.70
N ILE A 129 0.13 -9.44 4.34
CA ILE A 129 -0.53 -10.27 3.32
C ILE A 129 -1.01 -9.35 2.20
N ILE A 130 -0.71 -9.73 0.96
CA ILE A 130 -1.33 -9.15 -0.24
C ILE A 130 -2.25 -10.21 -0.87
N HIS A 131 -3.45 -9.79 -1.25
CA HIS A 131 -4.45 -10.64 -1.88
C HIS A 131 -4.62 -10.24 -3.34
N ILE A 132 -4.23 -11.13 -4.26
CA ILE A 132 -4.40 -10.95 -5.70
C ILE A 132 -5.71 -11.64 -6.11
N ALA A 133 -6.66 -10.87 -6.63
CA ALA A 133 -7.98 -11.40 -6.99
C ALA A 133 -7.98 -12.10 -8.35
N GLU A 134 -8.81 -13.16 -8.50
CA GLU A 134 -8.92 -13.97 -9.73
C GLU A 134 -9.32 -13.20 -11.00
N ASN A 135 -9.88 -12.00 -10.85
CA ASN A 135 -10.29 -11.14 -11.97
C ASN A 135 -9.63 -9.75 -11.91
N ALA A 136 -8.54 -9.59 -11.14
CA ALA A 136 -7.81 -8.34 -11.12
C ALA A 136 -7.17 -8.09 -12.50
N THR A 137 -7.49 -6.95 -13.12
CA THR A 137 -6.76 -6.49 -14.31
C THR A 137 -5.55 -5.63 -13.94
N SER A 138 -5.61 -5.00 -12.76
CA SER A 138 -4.53 -4.27 -12.09
C SER A 138 -5.03 -3.77 -10.74
N ALA A 139 -4.21 -3.82 -9.70
CA ALA A 139 -4.42 -3.11 -8.45
C ALA A 139 -3.18 -2.29 -8.07
N GLU A 140 -3.44 -1.10 -7.54
CA GLU A 140 -2.44 -0.27 -6.87
C GLU A 140 -2.63 -0.42 -5.37
N VAL A 141 -1.58 -0.83 -4.67
CA VAL A 141 -1.62 -1.05 -3.22
C VAL A 141 -0.58 -0.19 -2.54
N HIS A 142 -1.01 0.66 -1.62
CA HIS A 142 -0.14 1.60 -0.90
C HIS A 142 0.07 1.16 0.55
N PHE A 143 1.34 1.08 0.94
CA PHE A 143 1.77 0.78 2.29
C PHE A 143 2.64 1.91 2.83
N CYS A 144 2.56 2.13 4.14
CA CYS A 144 3.53 2.94 4.86
C CYS A 144 4.54 2.03 5.54
N PHE A 145 5.82 2.30 5.34
CA PHE A 145 6.87 1.51 5.97
C PHE A 145 6.76 1.58 7.50
N GLN A 146 6.79 0.41 8.17
CA GLN A 146 6.65 0.26 9.63
C GLN A 146 5.33 0.76 10.23
N GLU A 147 4.31 1.02 9.41
CA GLU A 147 3.00 1.47 9.90
C GLU A 147 1.83 0.65 9.36
N CYS A 148 0.76 0.66 10.14
CA CYS A 148 -0.50 0.03 9.79
C CYS A 148 -1.39 0.88 8.89
N GLN A 149 -1.18 2.19 8.89
CA GLN A 149 -2.00 3.14 8.15
C GLN A 149 -1.14 3.76 7.05
N PRO A 150 -1.74 4.30 5.98
CA PRO A 150 -1.01 5.11 5.02
C PRO A 150 -0.28 6.25 5.74
N CYS A 151 0.96 6.57 5.33
CA CYS A 151 1.75 7.61 6.01
C CYS A 151 1.03 8.97 5.96
N ASP A 152 0.21 9.17 4.92
CA ASP A 152 -0.66 10.32 4.76
C ASP A 152 -2.14 9.93 4.87
N ALA A 153 -2.55 9.21 5.91
CA ALA A 153 -3.97 8.91 6.15
C ALA A 153 -4.88 10.17 6.15
N LEU A 154 -4.31 11.37 6.27
CA LEU A 154 -4.96 12.67 6.11
C LEU A 154 -5.01 13.20 4.67
N ALA A 155 -4.10 12.79 3.76
CA ALA A 155 -4.09 13.27 2.37
C ALA A 155 -5.29 12.74 1.57
N LEU A 156 -5.74 11.52 1.83
CA LEU A 156 -6.98 10.99 1.22
C LEU A 156 -8.24 11.77 1.65
N CYS A 157 -8.16 12.55 2.74
CA CYS A 157 -9.22 13.49 3.14
C CYS A 157 -9.01 14.91 2.58
N ILE A 158 -7.76 15.30 2.30
CA ILE A 158 -7.39 16.64 1.81
C ILE A 158 -7.57 16.79 0.29
N TRP A 159 -7.35 15.73 -0.51
CA TRP A 159 -7.55 15.81 -1.97
C TRP A 159 -9.01 15.97 -2.41
N VAL A 160 -9.98 15.74 -1.51
CA VAL A 160 -11.41 16.07 -1.78
C VAL A 160 -11.75 17.51 -1.39
N LEU A 161 -10.95 18.15 -0.53
CA LEU A 161 -11.19 19.53 -0.07
C LEU A 161 -10.55 20.62 -0.94
N THR A 162 -9.56 20.30 -1.79
CA THR A 162 -8.83 21.33 -2.56
C THR A 162 -9.38 21.62 -3.96
N LEU A 163 -10.47 20.96 -4.40
CA LEU A 163 -11.15 21.26 -5.67
C LEU A 163 -12.52 21.92 -5.52
N ALA A 164 -12.96 22.24 -4.30
CA ALA A 164 -14.23 22.97 -4.08
C ALA A 164 -14.07 24.50 -4.05
N ASP A 165 -12.85 25.04 -4.06
CA ASP A 165 -12.61 26.48 -4.05
C ASP A 165 -11.75 26.90 -5.23
N PHE A 166 -12.43 27.40 -6.27
CA PHE A 166 -12.06 28.49 -7.18
C PHE A 166 -12.70 28.23 -8.54
N HIS A 167 -13.92 28.72 -8.73
CA HIS A 167 -14.31 29.41 -9.96
C HIS A 167 -15.18 30.59 -9.52
N LEU A 168 -14.60 31.79 -9.59
CA LEU A 168 -15.35 33.04 -9.73
C LEU A 168 -15.88 33.12 -11.16
#